data_AF-A0A1G1WBH5-F1
#
_entry.id   AF-A0A1G1WBH5-F1
#
_cell.length_a   1.000
_cell.length_b   1.000
_cell.length_c   1.000
_cell.angle_alpha   90.00
_cell.angle_beta   90.00
_cell.angle_gamma   90.00
#
_symmetry.space_group_name_H-M   'P 1'
#
loop_
_entity.id
_entity.type
_entity.pdbx_description
1 polymer ?
#
loop_
_entity_poly.entity_id
_entity_poly.type
_entity_poly.pdbx_seq_one_letter_code
_entity_poly.pdbx_strand_id
1 'polypeptide(L)' 'MIGIIFAILGGFTAVRLWSSNFPLAVIAVIATIYQLSSLREMMKERHGYQEEDRFQTTLNIISSLIIIGLLIFSFFK' A
#
# COMPACT_ATOMS: atom_id res chain seq x y z
N MET A 1 10.28 -7.79 -2.53
CA MET A 1 10.05 -7.34 -3.92
C MET A 1 8.58 -6.99 -4.16
N ILE A 2 7.62 -7.87 -3.84
CA ILE A 2 6.18 -7.62 -4.05
C ILE A 2 5.65 -6.35 -3.35
N GLY A 3 6.03 -6.08 -2.10
CA GLY A 3 5.52 -4.90 -1.39
C GLY A 3 5.91 -3.56 -2.03
N ILE A 4 7.08 -3.47 -2.66
CA ILE A 4 7.54 -2.26 -3.37
C ILE A 4 6.65 -2.00 -4.59
N ILE A 5 6.26 -3.06 -5.30
CA ILE A 5 5.36 -2.95 -6.46
C ILE A 5 4.02 -2.35 -6.00
N PHE A 6 3.46 -2.83 -4.90
CA PHE A 6 2.23 -2.27 -4.34
C PHE A 6 2.38 -0.82 -3.87
N ALA A 7 3.52 -0.43 -3.29
CA ALA A 7 3.77 0.97 -2.93
C ALA A 7 3.80 1.89 -4.17
N ILE A 8 4.46 1.45 -5.25
CA ILE A 8 4.50 2.21 -6.51
C ILE A 8 3.09 2.30 -7.13
N LEU A 9 2.35 1.19 -7.18
CA LEU A 9 0.99 1.16 -7.69
C LEU A 9 0.03 2.03 -6.86
N GLY A 10 0.17 2.02 -5.54
CA GLY A 10 -0.60 2.87 -4.63
C GLY A 10 -0.34 4.35 -4.88
N GLY A 11 0.93 4.75 -5.05
CA GLY A 11 1.31 6.11 -5.42
C GLY A 11 0.73 6.55 -6.77
N PHE A 12 0.83 5.68 -7.79
CA PHE A 12 0.24 5.95 -9.11
C PHE A 12 -1.28 6.11 -9.02
N THR A 13 -1.94 5.23 -8.27
CA THR A 13 -3.40 5.28 -8.04
C THR A 13 -3.82 6.57 -7.36
N ALA A 14 -3.06 7.01 -6.34
CA ALA A 14 -3.32 8.25 -5.63
C ALA A 14 -3.23 9.48 -6.56
N VAL A 15 -2.20 9.55 -7.40
CA VAL A 15 -2.02 10.63 -8.39
C VAL A 15 -3.19 10.65 -9.38
N ARG A 16 -3.60 9.47 -9.87
CA ARG A 16 -4.70 9.36 -10.84
C ARG A 16 -6.05 9.75 -10.25
N LEU A 17 -6.31 9.40 -9.00
CA LEU A 17 -7.56 9.73 -8.31
C LEU A 17 -7.60 11.16 -7.77
N TRP A 18 -6.45 11.85 -7.67
CA TRP A 18 -6.35 13.17 -7.02
C TRP A 18 -7.30 14.22 -7.61
N SER A 19 -7.44 14.24 -8.94
CA SER A 19 -8.32 15.18 -9.65
C SER A 19 -9.76 14.67 -9.81
N SER A 20 -9.98 13.36 -9.84
CA SER A 20 -11.28 12.74 -10.16
C SER A 20 -12.11 12.39 -8.91
N ASN A 21 -11.47 11.95 -7.83
CA ASN A 21 -12.10 11.61 -6.55
C ASN A 21 -11.13 11.84 -5.39
N PHE A 22 -11.06 13.08 -4.91
CA PHE A 22 -10.19 13.46 -3.79
C PHE A 22 -10.30 12.53 -2.56
N PRO A 23 -11.50 12.10 -2.10
CA PRO A 23 -11.59 11.19 -0.95
C PRO A 23 -10.92 9.83 -1.19
N LEU A 24 -11.06 9.25 -2.38
CA LEU A 24 -10.43 7.97 -2.73
C LEU A 24 -8.92 8.12 -2.93
N ALA A 25 -8.46 9.28 -3.40
CA ALA A 25 -7.05 9.59 -3.50
C ALA A 25 -6.39 9.62 -2.12
N VAL A 26 -7.05 10.20 -1.11
CA VAL A 26 -6.55 10.21 0.28
C VAL A 26 -6.44 8.78 0.82
N ILE A 27 -7.43 7.92 0.57
CA ILE A 27 -7.37 6.50 0.98
C ILE A 27 -6.20 5.79 0.29
N ALA A 28 -5.98 6.04 -1.01
CA ALA A 28 -4.84 5.48 -1.75
C ALA A 28 -3.49 5.92 -1.15
N VAL A 29 -3.35 7.19 -0.75
CA VAL A 29 -2.15 7.70 -0.05
C VAL A 29 -1.94 6.98 1.27
N ILE A 30 -2.99 6.85 2.09
CA ILE A 30 -2.91 6.17 3.39
C ILE A 30 -2.46 4.71 3.20
N ALA A 31 -3.10 3.97 2.29
CA ALA A 31 -2.73 2.59 1.99
C ALA A 31 -1.27 2.48 1.52
N THR A 32 -0.81 3.41 0.68
CA THR A 32 0.58 3.46 0.21
C THR A 32 1.57 3.69 1.35
N ILE A 33 1.25 4.57 2.29
CA ILE A 33 2.09 4.83 3.48
C ILE A 33 2.17 3.58 4.36
N TYR A 34 1.05 2.89 4.60
CA TYR A 34 1.06 1.63 5.34
C TYR A 34 1.90 0.56 4.64
N GLN A 35 1.83 0.48 3.31
CA GLN A 35 2.63 -0.44 2.51
C GLN A 35 4.13 -0.17 2.66
N LEU A 36 4.53 1.10 2.67
CA LEU A 36 5.91 1.54 2.89
C LEU A 36 6.40 1.24 4.31
N SER A 37 5.57 1.47 5.32
CA SER A 37 5.87 1.12 6.70
C SER A 37 6.08 -0.38 6.88
N SER A 38 5.21 -1.20 6.27
CA SER A 38 5.34 -2.66 6.22
C SER A 38 6.66 -3.10 5.60
N LEU A 39 7.03 -2.53 4.45
CA LEU A 39 8.32 -2.84 3.82
C LEU A 39 9.51 -2.55 4.73
N ARG A 40 9.43 -1.47 5.51
CA ARG A 40 10.50 -1.06 6.41
C ARG A 40 10.65 -2.05 7.57
N GLU A 41 9.55 -2.54 8.13
CA GLU A 41 9.60 -3.54 9.19
C GLU A 41 10.00 -4.93 8.67
N MET A 42 9.51 -5.36 7.50
CA MET A 42 10.02 -6.58 6.85
C MET A 42 11.52 -6.53 6.56
N MET A 43 12.09 -5.34 6.29
CA MET A 43 13.53 -5.17 6.17
C MET A 43 14.25 -5.33 7.51
N LYS A 44 13.68 -4.86 8.62
CA LYS A 44 14.26 -5.06 9.97
C LYS A 44 14.23 -6.55 10.37
N GLU A 45 13.12 -7.25 10.08
CA GLU A 45 12.98 -8.69 10.29
C GLU A 45 14.06 -9.47 9.53
N ARG A 46 14.28 -9.15 8.24
CA ARG A 46 15.34 -9.81 7.43
C ARG A 46 16.75 -9.64 7.99
N HIS A 47 17.02 -8.56 8.73
CA HIS A 47 18.31 -8.33 9.36
C HIS A 47 18.37 -8.90 10.79
N GLY A 48 17.35 -9.62 11.24
CA GLY A 48 17.30 -10.27 12.55
C GLY A 48 17.02 -9.31 13.71
N TYR A 49 16.58 -8.08 13.45
CA TYR A 49 16.32 -7.09 14.50
C TYR A 49 14.96 -7.26 15.17
N GLN A 50 14.05 -8.07 14.60
CA GLN A 50 12.67 -8.21 15.08
C GLN A 50 12.06 -9.56 14.64
N GLU A 51 11.28 -10.21 15.52
CA GLU A 51 10.47 -11.39 15.16
C GLU A 51 9.29 -10.99 14.26
N GLU A 52 8.83 -11.95 13.44
CA GLU A 52 7.77 -11.76 12.45
C GLU A 52 6.46 -11.28 13.08
N ASP A 53 6.03 -10.07 12.74
CA ASP A 53 4.76 -9.52 13.22
C ASP A 53 3.60 -9.96 12.30
N ARG A 54 2.82 -10.93 12.79
CA ARG A 54 1.62 -11.43 12.10
C ARG A 54 0.57 -10.34 11.88
N PHE A 55 0.49 -9.35 12.76
CA PHE A 55 -0.45 -8.24 12.62
C PHE A 55 -0.06 -7.37 11.43
N GLN A 56 1.23 -7.08 11.27
CA GLN A 56 1.71 -6.31 10.15
C GLN A 56 1.60 -7.05 8.82
N THR A 57 1.84 -8.35 8.82
CA THR A 57 1.63 -9.19 7.62
C THR A 57 0.17 -9.14 7.17
N THR A 58 -0.76 -9.18 8.12
CA THR A 58 -2.21 -9.05 7.83
C THR A 58 -2.55 -7.67 7.26
N LEU A 59 -2.01 -6.60 7.86
CA LEU A 59 -2.19 -5.23 7.35
C LEU A 59 -1.64 -5.05 5.94
N ASN A 60 -0.49 -5.67 5.63
CA ASN A 60 0.11 -5.64 4.30
C ASN A 60 -0.80 -6.30 3.25
N ILE A 61 -1.42 -7.44 3.58
CA ILE A 61 -2.39 -8.10 2.70
C ILE A 61 -3.62 -7.21 2.45
N ILE A 62 -4.19 -6.65 3.52
CA ILE A 62 -5.36 -5.76 3.42
C ILE A 62 -5.04 -4.52 2.59
N SER A 63 -3.90 -3.88 2.86
CA SER A 63 -3.46 -2.68 2.13
C SER A 63 -3.24 -2.99 0.65
N SER A 64 -2.65 -4.14 0.33
CA SER A 64 -2.47 -4.60 -1.05
C SER A 64 -3.81 -4.78 -1.78
N LEU A 65 -4.81 -5.38 -1.13
CA LEU A 65 -6.16 -5.52 -1.69
C LEU A 65 -6.84 -4.17 -1.95
N ILE A 66 -6.70 -3.22 -1.02
CA ILE A 66 -7.23 -1.86 -1.18
C ILE A 66 -6.57 -1.16 -2.37
N ILE A 67 -5.25 -1.26 -2.50
CA ILE A 67 -4.49 -0.66 -3.62
C ILE A 67 -4.97 -1.25 -4.94
N ILE A 68 -5.17 -2.57 -5.04
CA ILE A 68 -5.71 -3.21 -6.25
C ILE A 68 -7.12 -2.70 -6.56
N GLY A 69 -8.00 -2.68 -5.56
CA GLY A 69 -9.39 -2.22 -5.74
C GLY A 69 -9.47 -0.76 -6.21
N LEU A 70 -8.69 0.12 -5.58
CA LEU A 70 -8.61 1.54 -5.97
C LEU A 70 -7.98 1.72 -7.35
N LEU A 71 -6.95 0.93 -7.68
CA LEU A 71 -6.31 0.97 -8.98
C LEU A 71 -7.30 0.58 -10.08
N ILE A 72 -8.01 -0.54 -9.93
CA ILE A 72 -9.03 -0.97 -10.89
C ILE A 72 -10.10 0.11 -11.02
N PHE A 73 -10.61 0.62 -9.91
CA PHE A 73 -11.62 1.68 -9.90
C PHE A 73 -11.15 2.95 -10.64
N SER A 74 -9.86 3.30 -10.50
CA SER A 74 -9.29 4.46 -11.18
C SER A 74 -9.29 4.37 -12.71
N PHE A 75 -9.47 3.18 -13.30
CA PHE A 75 -9.61 3.01 -14.75
C PHE A 75 -11.04 3.17 -15.25
N PHE A 76 -12.04 3.07 -14.38
CA PHE A 76 -13.47 3.21 -14.72
C PHE A 76 -14.02 4.62 -14.44
N LYS A 77 -13.18 5.53 -13.94
CA LYS A 77 -13.49 6.92 -13.56
C LYS A 77 -12.59 7.87 -14.34
#